data_AF-M3UPI4-F1
#
_entry.id   AF-M3UPI4-F1
#
_cell.length_a   1.000
_cell.length_b   1.000
_cell.length_c   1.000
_cell.angle_alpha   90.00
_cell.angle_beta   90.00
_cell.angle_gamma   90.00
#
_symmetry.space_group_name_H-M   'P 1'
#
loop_
_entity.id
_entity.type
_entity.pdbx_description
1 polymer ?
#
loop_
_entity_poly.entity_id
_entity_poly.type
_entity_poly.pdbx_seq_one_letter_code
_entity_poly.pdbx_strand_id
1 'polypeptide(L)'
;MGLAHMEKDKEARAIEFYNLLASFDYMASTPTLFNAGTLRPQLSSCYLTTVPDDLSGIYGAIHDNAMLSKFAGGLGNDWTPVRALGSYIKGTNGKSQGVVPFLKVVNDTAVAVNQGGKRKGAVCAYLETWHLDIEEFLELRKNTGDDRRRTHDMNTANWIPDLFMKRVFEDGNWTLFSPADVPDLHDLYGKAFEERYEYYEALTEYGKLKLHKTIKAKDLWRKMLSMLFETGHPWLTFKDPCNLRSPQQHVGVVHSSNLCTEITLNTNKDEIAVCNLGSVNLVNHIVDGKLDTAKVARTVKTAVRMLDNVIDINYYSVPQAENSNLKHRPVGMGIMGFQDALYLQHIAYGSDAAVQFADTSMEVISYYAIQASSSWVRCGPRASCRSIPRSA
;
A
#
# COMPACT_ATOMS: atom_id res chain seq x y z
N MET A 1 16.19 23.82 1.22
CA MET A 1 17.55 23.50 1.72
C MET A 1 17.70 22.05 2.13
N GLY A 2 16.89 21.52 3.07
CA GLY A 2 17.03 20.13 3.56
C GLY A 2 17.14 19.06 2.45
N LEU A 3 16.25 19.13 1.45
CA LEU A 3 16.23 18.22 0.30
C LEU A 3 17.40 18.37 -0.70
N ALA A 4 18.22 19.41 -0.56
CA ALA A 4 19.33 19.70 -1.46
C ALA A 4 20.70 19.50 -0.78
N HIS A 5 20.77 19.10 0.49
CA HIS A 5 22.05 19.08 1.22
C HIS A 5 23.06 18.06 0.67
N MET A 6 22.58 17.00 0.00
CA MET A 6 23.41 15.99 -0.69
C MET A 6 23.60 16.26 -2.19
N GLU A 7 23.11 17.39 -2.70
CA GLU A 7 23.31 17.77 -4.10
C GLU A 7 24.72 18.26 -4.37
N LYS A 8 25.15 18.14 -5.64
CA LYS A 8 26.46 18.67 -6.07
C LYS A 8 26.49 20.20 -6.02
N ASP A 9 25.44 20.82 -6.55
CA ASP A 9 25.22 22.27 -6.51
C ASP A 9 24.06 22.54 -5.55
N LYS A 10 24.40 22.72 -4.28
CA LYS A 10 23.42 22.75 -3.18
C LYS A 10 22.55 23.98 -3.26
N GLU A 11 23.16 25.14 -3.53
CA GLU A 11 22.49 26.43 -3.60
C GLU A 11 21.55 26.48 -4.80
N ALA A 12 22.00 26.10 -6.00
CA ALA A 12 21.13 26.12 -7.18
C ALA A 12 19.92 25.21 -7.02
N ARG A 13 20.11 23.99 -6.48
CA ARG A 13 19.01 23.05 -6.23
C ARG A 13 18.11 23.49 -5.10
N ALA A 14 18.66 24.07 -4.03
CA ALA A 14 17.85 24.63 -2.96
C ALA A 14 16.94 25.77 -3.45
N ILE A 15 17.45 26.65 -4.33
CA ILE A 15 16.66 27.73 -4.93
C ILE A 15 15.59 27.17 -5.86
N GLU A 16 15.93 26.19 -6.71
CA GLU A 16 14.96 25.52 -7.59
C GLU A 16 13.81 24.89 -6.78
N PHE A 17 14.13 24.11 -5.75
CA PHE A 17 13.14 23.46 -4.90
C PHE A 17 12.32 24.48 -4.10
N TYR A 18 12.95 25.56 -3.63
CA TYR A 18 12.25 26.65 -2.96
C TYR A 18 11.23 27.31 -3.88
N ASN A 19 11.61 27.68 -5.10
CA ASN A 19 10.71 28.34 -6.05
C ASN A 19 9.50 27.46 -6.38
N LEU A 20 9.71 26.14 -6.53
CA LEU A 20 8.63 25.21 -6.79
C LEU A 20 7.63 25.09 -5.62
N LEU A 21 8.15 25.00 -4.39
CA LEU A 21 7.31 24.91 -3.19
C LEU A 21 6.61 26.24 -2.86
N ALA A 22 7.33 27.36 -2.95
CA ALA A 22 6.83 28.69 -2.60
C ALA A 22 5.76 29.19 -3.59
N SER A 23 5.81 28.75 -4.85
CA SER A 23 4.77 29.05 -5.85
C SER A 23 3.52 28.18 -5.71
N PHE A 24 3.55 27.12 -4.89
CA PHE A 24 2.51 26.09 -4.78
C PHE A 24 2.27 25.28 -6.06
N ASP A 25 3.21 25.25 -6.99
CA ASP A 25 3.13 24.39 -8.18
C ASP A 25 3.19 22.90 -7.78
N TYR A 26 3.94 22.59 -6.72
CA TYR A 26 4.02 21.27 -6.11
C TYR A 26 4.16 21.41 -4.60
N MET A 27 3.69 20.41 -3.86
CA MET A 27 3.91 20.32 -2.43
C MET A 27 4.45 18.95 -2.04
N ALA A 28 5.48 18.96 -1.20
CA ALA A 28 6.01 17.74 -0.61
C ALA A 28 5.05 17.18 0.45
N SER A 29 5.17 15.89 0.77
CA SER A 29 4.38 15.26 1.82
C SER A 29 4.57 15.92 3.19
N THR A 30 3.57 15.76 4.06
CA THR A 30 3.60 16.32 5.42
C THR A 30 4.86 15.94 6.21
N PRO A 31 5.35 14.67 6.24
CA PRO A 31 6.58 14.33 6.96
C PRO A 31 7.81 15.00 6.37
N THR A 32 7.88 15.14 5.05
CA THR A 32 8.96 15.89 4.39
C THR A 32 8.94 17.36 4.82
N LEU A 33 7.77 18.00 4.83
CA LEU A 33 7.64 19.40 5.27
C LEU A 33 8.01 19.60 6.74
N PHE A 34 7.66 18.66 7.62
CA PHE A 34 7.98 18.78 9.05
C PHE A 34 9.45 18.53 9.37
N ASN A 35 10.11 17.61 8.65
CA ASN A 35 11.38 17.07 9.07
C ASN A 35 12.56 17.43 8.15
N ALA A 36 12.34 17.93 6.93
CA ALA A 36 13.45 18.30 6.05
C ALA A 36 14.33 19.40 6.66
N GLY A 37 15.61 19.09 6.85
CA GLY A 37 16.59 20.00 7.46
C GLY A 37 16.74 19.86 8.97
N THR A 38 16.04 18.93 9.62
CA THR A 38 16.24 18.60 11.04
C THR A 38 17.24 17.45 11.22
N LEU A 39 17.62 17.16 12.47
CA LEU A 39 18.44 15.99 12.80
C LEU A 39 17.61 14.71 12.66
N ARG A 40 18.17 13.70 11.97
CA ARG A 40 17.52 12.41 11.68
C ARG A 40 16.14 12.59 11.01
N PRO A 41 16.11 13.16 9.79
CA PRO A 41 14.87 13.56 9.16
C PRO A 41 14.09 12.34 8.64
N GLN A 42 12.97 12.00 9.27
CA GLN A 42 12.02 11.02 8.73
C GLN A 42 11.09 11.72 7.72
N LEU A 43 11.40 11.60 6.44
CA LEU A 43 10.76 12.30 5.32
C LEU A 43 9.64 11.50 4.66
N SER A 44 9.67 10.18 4.81
CA SER A 44 8.73 9.23 4.21
C SER A 44 7.42 9.15 4.98
N SER A 45 6.32 8.80 4.29
CA SER A 45 4.96 8.91 4.85
C SER A 45 4.31 7.61 5.26
N CYS A 46 4.58 6.52 4.54
CA CYS A 46 3.93 5.25 4.79
C CYS A 46 4.90 4.09 4.59
N TYR A 47 4.59 2.97 5.24
CA TYR A 47 5.33 1.73 5.15
C TYR A 47 4.38 0.56 4.91
N LEU A 48 4.87 -0.45 4.20
CA LEU A 48 4.14 -1.70 3.96
C LEU A 48 4.97 -2.88 4.47
N THR A 49 4.33 -3.81 5.17
CA THR A 49 4.96 -5.01 5.72
C THR A 49 4.14 -6.26 5.38
N THR A 50 4.77 -7.42 5.40
CA THR A 50 4.11 -8.73 5.40
C THR A 50 4.51 -9.48 6.67
N VAL A 51 3.54 -10.09 7.34
CA VAL A 51 3.73 -10.74 8.64
C VAL A 51 3.94 -12.25 8.45
N PRO A 52 5.09 -12.81 8.84
CA PRO A 52 5.36 -14.25 8.70
C PRO A 52 4.57 -15.10 9.71
N ASP A 53 4.32 -16.37 9.38
CA ASP A 53 3.57 -17.33 10.21
C ASP A 53 4.43 -18.04 11.28
N ASP A 54 5.16 -17.26 12.07
CA ASP A 54 5.88 -17.74 13.25
C ASP A 54 5.83 -16.70 14.37
N LEU A 55 5.78 -17.14 15.62
CA LEU A 55 5.55 -16.24 16.76
C LEU A 55 6.64 -15.17 16.89
N SER A 56 7.90 -15.51 16.60
CA SER A 56 9.00 -14.55 16.67
C SER A 56 8.86 -13.50 15.58
N GLY A 57 8.49 -13.91 14.37
CA GLY A 57 8.26 -13.01 13.24
C GLY A 57 7.02 -12.14 13.43
N ILE A 58 5.93 -12.67 14.01
CA ILE A 58 4.73 -11.88 14.36
C ILE A 58 5.07 -10.76 15.35
N TYR A 59 5.77 -11.08 16.44
CA TYR A 59 6.19 -10.06 17.41
C TYR A 59 7.30 -9.14 16.87
N GLY A 60 8.13 -9.63 15.94
CA GLY A 60 9.05 -8.80 15.17
C GLY A 60 8.33 -7.74 14.33
N ALA A 61 7.26 -8.14 13.63
CA ALA A 61 6.43 -7.20 12.86
C ALA A 61 5.72 -6.17 13.77
N ILE A 62 5.27 -6.58 14.95
CA ILE A 62 4.69 -5.66 15.95
C ILE A 62 5.75 -4.67 16.47
N HIS A 63 6.97 -5.14 16.72
CA HIS A 63 8.09 -4.27 17.07
C HIS A 63 8.38 -3.24 15.96
N ASP A 64 8.44 -3.70 14.70
CA ASP A 64 8.68 -2.82 13.56
C ASP A 64 7.56 -1.80 13.39
N ASN A 65 6.30 -2.20 13.56
CA ASN A 65 5.15 -1.28 13.59
C ASN A 65 5.31 -0.17 14.64
N ALA A 66 5.75 -0.50 15.86
CA ALA A 66 5.99 0.49 16.91
C ALA A 66 7.14 1.45 16.52
N MET A 67 8.23 0.92 15.96
CA MET A 67 9.38 1.72 15.55
C MET A 67 9.06 2.68 14.39
N LEU A 68 8.28 2.23 13.42
CA LEU A 68 7.83 3.03 12.28
C LEU A 68 6.79 4.09 12.68
N SER A 69 5.86 3.73 13.58
CA SER A 69 4.83 4.66 14.08
C SER A 69 5.40 5.79 14.95
N LYS A 70 6.52 5.55 15.64
CA LYS A 70 7.17 6.53 16.51
C LYS A 70 7.40 7.90 15.85
N PHE A 71 7.67 7.92 14.54
CA PHE A 71 7.97 9.12 13.77
C PHE A 71 6.91 9.46 12.72
N ALA A 72 5.65 9.18 13.03
CA ALA A 72 4.49 9.55 12.21
C ALA A 72 4.32 8.81 10.88
N GLY A 73 4.83 7.58 10.78
CA GLY A 73 4.57 6.70 9.64
C GLY A 73 3.18 6.06 9.72
N GLY A 74 2.43 6.06 8.61
CA GLY A 74 1.27 5.20 8.43
C GLY A 74 1.66 3.79 8.00
N LEU A 75 0.90 2.77 8.38
CA LEU A 75 1.26 1.37 8.15
C LEU A 75 0.18 0.60 7.36
N GLY A 76 0.61 -0.16 6.37
CA GLY A 76 -0.15 -1.28 5.80
C GLY A 76 0.51 -2.59 6.20
N ASN A 77 -0.23 -3.50 6.84
CA ASN A 77 0.27 -4.80 7.23
C ASN A 77 -0.52 -5.89 6.49
N ASP A 78 0.18 -6.71 5.71
CA ASP A 78 -0.38 -7.96 5.23
C ASP A 78 -0.34 -9.02 6.34
N TRP A 79 -1.52 -9.54 6.70
CA TRP A 79 -1.72 -10.58 7.72
C TRP A 79 -2.08 -11.94 7.13
N THR A 80 -2.18 -12.04 5.80
CA THR A 80 -2.62 -13.25 5.10
C THR A 80 -1.76 -14.47 5.38
N PRO A 81 -0.42 -14.40 5.55
CA PRO A 81 0.37 -15.60 5.80
C PRO A 81 0.09 -16.28 7.15
N VAL A 82 -0.38 -15.53 8.15
CA VAL A 82 -0.55 -16.03 9.53
C VAL A 82 -1.68 -17.05 9.59
N ARG A 83 -1.43 -18.22 10.16
CA ARG A 83 -2.41 -19.33 10.17
C ARG A 83 -3.71 -19.00 10.90
N ALA A 84 -4.81 -19.47 10.33
CA ALA A 84 -6.15 -19.20 10.81
C ALA A 84 -6.57 -19.99 12.07
N LEU A 85 -7.79 -19.74 12.56
CA LEU A 85 -8.40 -20.47 13.67
C LEU A 85 -8.47 -21.97 13.40
N GLY A 86 -8.04 -22.77 14.39
CA GLY A 86 -8.11 -24.23 14.33
C GLY A 86 -6.89 -24.91 13.71
N SER A 87 -5.96 -24.16 13.11
CA SER A 87 -4.73 -24.69 12.51
C SER A 87 -3.78 -25.27 13.55
N TYR A 88 -3.11 -26.38 13.21
CA TYR A 88 -2.22 -27.09 14.13
C TYR A 88 -0.93 -26.31 14.43
N ILE A 89 -0.43 -26.40 15.66
CA ILE A 89 0.84 -25.80 16.08
C ILE A 89 1.81 -26.91 16.52
N LYS A 90 2.84 -27.16 15.69
CA LYS A 90 3.80 -28.27 15.85
C LYS A 90 4.56 -28.27 17.19
N GLY A 91 4.79 -27.11 17.79
CA GLY A 91 5.55 -26.97 19.04
C GLY A 91 4.74 -27.09 20.33
N THR A 92 3.51 -26.59 20.35
CA THR A 92 2.66 -26.57 21.56
C THR A 92 1.61 -27.68 21.57
N ASN A 93 1.51 -28.45 20.48
CA ASN A 93 0.47 -29.46 20.26
C ASN A 93 -0.96 -28.91 20.42
N GLY A 94 -1.13 -27.60 20.19
CA GLY A 94 -2.38 -26.87 20.30
C GLY A 94 -2.96 -26.47 18.95
N LYS A 95 -4.05 -25.71 18.99
CA LYS A 95 -4.69 -25.08 17.83
C LYS A 95 -4.56 -23.57 17.90
N SER A 96 -4.25 -22.95 16.76
CA SER A 96 -4.24 -21.49 16.62
C SER A 96 -5.61 -20.90 16.91
N GLN A 97 -5.62 -19.69 17.47
CA GLN A 97 -6.81 -18.87 17.66
C GLN A 97 -7.05 -17.89 16.50
N GLY A 98 -6.27 -18.02 15.43
CA GLY A 98 -6.38 -17.17 14.25
C GLY A 98 -5.66 -15.84 14.39
N VAL A 99 -5.91 -14.96 13.42
CA VAL A 99 -5.22 -13.66 13.31
C VAL A 99 -5.75 -12.62 14.29
N VAL A 100 -7.03 -12.68 14.68
CA VAL A 100 -7.69 -11.61 15.44
C VAL A 100 -7.05 -11.31 16.80
N PRO A 101 -6.63 -12.29 17.61
CA PRO A 101 -5.92 -12.00 18.85
C PRO A 101 -4.62 -11.20 18.64
N PHE A 102 -3.88 -11.47 17.57
CA PHE A 102 -2.68 -10.70 17.23
C PHE A 102 -3.03 -9.30 16.72
N LEU A 103 -4.09 -9.17 15.92
CA LEU A 103 -4.62 -7.86 15.50
C LEU A 103 -5.05 -6.99 16.69
N LYS A 104 -5.54 -7.58 17.80
CA LYS A 104 -5.80 -6.83 19.03
C LYS A 104 -4.52 -6.28 19.66
N VAL A 105 -3.41 -7.02 19.61
CA VAL A 105 -2.10 -6.52 20.07
C VAL A 105 -1.63 -5.35 19.19
N VAL A 106 -1.84 -5.44 17.87
CA VAL A 106 -1.53 -4.34 16.93
C VAL A 106 -2.39 -3.11 17.22
N ASN A 107 -3.69 -3.29 17.46
CA ASN A 107 -4.61 -2.23 17.85
C ASN A 107 -4.07 -1.46 19.06
N ASP A 108 -3.72 -2.17 20.13
CA ASP A 108 -3.26 -1.55 21.36
C ASP A 108 -1.85 -0.94 21.21
N THR A 109 -1.03 -1.50 20.33
CA THR A 109 0.27 -0.91 19.95
C THR A 109 0.08 0.42 19.21
N ALA A 110 -0.90 0.52 18.31
CA ALA A 110 -1.21 1.76 17.59
C ALA A 110 -1.67 2.85 18.56
N VAL A 111 -2.46 2.50 19.57
CA VAL A 111 -2.89 3.41 20.65
C VAL A 111 -1.72 3.82 21.54
N ALA A 112 -0.80 2.91 21.85
CA ALA A 112 0.36 3.20 22.68
C ALA A 112 1.35 4.15 21.98
N VAL A 113 1.53 4.01 20.65
CA VAL A 113 2.53 4.74 19.87
C VAL A 113 1.88 5.86 19.03
N ASN A 114 1.37 6.88 19.71
CA ASN A 114 0.70 8.04 19.10
C ASN A 114 1.65 9.10 18.51
N GLN A 115 2.63 8.71 17.70
CA GLN A 115 3.46 9.62 16.89
C GLN A 115 4.03 10.84 17.65
N GLY A 116 4.46 10.64 18.90
CA GLY A 116 4.98 11.72 19.76
C GLY A 116 3.93 12.78 20.18
N GLY A 117 2.64 12.42 20.19
CA GLY A 117 1.53 13.28 20.58
C GLY A 117 1.01 14.21 19.47
N LYS A 118 1.62 14.20 18.28
CA LYS A 118 1.23 15.10 17.17
C LYS A 118 0.01 14.59 16.40
N ARG A 119 -0.14 13.26 16.27
CA ARG A 119 -1.21 12.58 15.53
C ARG A 119 -1.42 11.18 16.12
N LYS A 120 -2.64 10.64 16.00
CA LYS A 120 -2.92 9.26 16.39
C LYS A 120 -2.18 8.28 15.47
N GLY A 121 -1.64 7.20 16.04
CA GLY A 121 -1.12 6.09 15.25
C GLY A 121 -2.23 5.51 14.35
N ALA A 122 -1.88 5.14 13.11
CA ALA A 122 -2.84 4.58 12.18
C ALA A 122 -2.19 3.45 11.38
N VAL A 123 -2.88 2.31 11.34
CA VAL A 123 -2.42 1.07 10.73
C VAL A 123 -3.61 0.37 10.08
N CYS A 124 -3.41 -0.15 8.87
CA CYS A 124 -4.39 -0.94 8.15
C CYS A 124 -3.91 -2.39 8.02
N ALA A 125 -4.69 -3.33 8.53
CA ALA A 125 -4.48 -4.76 8.28
C ALA A 125 -5.14 -5.15 6.94
N TYR A 126 -4.44 -5.93 6.13
CA TYR A 126 -4.92 -6.53 4.89
C TYR A 126 -5.04 -8.04 5.06
N LEU A 127 -6.11 -8.62 4.50
CA LEU A 127 -6.36 -10.06 4.52
C LEU A 127 -6.98 -10.52 3.20
N GLU A 128 -6.47 -11.63 2.64
CA GLU A 128 -7.07 -12.22 1.44
C GLU A 128 -8.43 -12.88 1.69
N THR A 129 -9.29 -12.83 0.68
CA THR A 129 -10.70 -13.22 0.80
C THR A 129 -10.93 -14.73 1.00
N TRP A 130 -9.94 -15.58 0.73
CA TRP A 130 -10.00 -17.02 1.02
C TRP A 130 -9.50 -17.38 2.41
N HIS A 131 -8.99 -16.42 3.19
CA HIS A 131 -8.49 -16.71 4.53
C HIS A 131 -9.63 -17.20 5.44
N LEU A 132 -9.40 -18.26 6.22
CA LEU A 132 -10.46 -18.88 7.05
C LEU A 132 -11.03 -17.94 8.13
N ASP A 133 -10.23 -17.01 8.63
CA ASP A 133 -10.69 -15.98 9.58
C ASP A 133 -11.40 -14.77 8.92
N ILE A 134 -11.63 -14.78 7.59
CA ILE A 134 -12.17 -13.61 6.87
C ILE A 134 -13.50 -13.12 7.45
N GLU A 135 -14.40 -14.03 7.82
CA GLU A 135 -15.72 -13.65 8.34
C GLU A 135 -15.62 -12.87 9.66
N GLU A 136 -14.67 -13.23 10.53
CA GLU A 136 -14.41 -12.49 11.77
C GLU A 136 -13.72 -11.16 11.47
N PHE A 137 -12.77 -11.16 10.53
CA PHE A 137 -12.04 -9.98 10.09
C PHE A 137 -12.99 -8.87 9.59
N LEU A 138 -14.07 -9.23 8.87
CA LEU A 138 -15.08 -8.27 8.40
C LEU A 138 -15.79 -7.54 9.54
N GLU A 139 -15.86 -8.10 10.75
CA GLU A 139 -16.61 -7.55 11.88
C GLU A 139 -15.78 -6.77 12.89
N LEU A 140 -14.47 -6.66 12.68
CA LEU A 140 -13.52 -6.07 13.65
C LEU A 140 -13.85 -4.63 14.05
N ARG A 141 -14.57 -3.89 13.20
CA ARG A 141 -14.94 -2.48 13.40
C ARG A 141 -16.39 -2.25 13.82
N LYS A 142 -17.16 -3.31 14.10
CA LYS A 142 -18.50 -3.16 14.67
C LYS A 142 -18.43 -2.51 16.05
N ASN A 143 -19.39 -1.63 16.34
CA ASN A 143 -19.52 -0.96 17.64
C ASN A 143 -20.04 -1.90 18.75
N THR A 144 -20.68 -3.00 18.40
CA THR A 144 -21.28 -3.96 19.33
C THR A 144 -20.75 -5.38 19.13
N GLY A 145 -20.90 -6.22 20.15
CA GLY A 145 -20.40 -7.60 20.19
C GLY A 145 -19.33 -7.80 21.26
N ASP A 146 -18.61 -8.92 21.18
CA ASP A 146 -17.51 -9.23 22.11
C ASP A 146 -16.28 -8.36 21.81
N ASP A 147 -15.91 -7.49 22.75
CA ASP A 147 -14.77 -6.56 22.62
C ASP A 147 -13.43 -7.27 22.39
N ARG A 148 -13.31 -8.54 22.84
CA ARG A 148 -12.12 -9.37 22.59
C ARG A 148 -11.88 -9.62 21.10
N ARG A 149 -12.91 -9.47 20.26
CA ARG A 149 -12.89 -9.68 18.81
C ARG A 149 -13.13 -8.37 18.05
N ARG A 150 -12.68 -7.24 18.62
CA ARG A 150 -12.80 -5.89 18.04
C ARG A 150 -11.47 -5.14 18.08
N THR A 151 -11.21 -4.36 17.05
CA THR A 151 -10.03 -3.50 16.91
C THR A 151 -10.43 -2.11 16.45
N HIS A 152 -10.97 -1.30 17.37
CA HIS A 152 -11.56 0.00 17.06
C HIS A 152 -10.57 1.04 16.52
N ASP A 153 -9.28 0.90 16.86
CA ASP A 153 -8.20 1.84 16.52
C ASP A 153 -7.35 1.36 15.33
N MET A 154 -7.72 0.24 14.71
CA MET A 154 -7.03 -0.32 13.53
C MET A 154 -7.96 -0.28 12.31
N ASN A 155 -7.43 0.08 11.14
CA ASN A 155 -8.14 -0.02 9.87
C ASN A 155 -8.03 -1.45 9.30
N THR A 156 -8.97 -1.82 8.44
CA THR A 156 -8.99 -3.14 7.79
C THR A 156 -9.30 -2.99 6.30
N ALA A 157 -8.70 -3.85 5.47
CA ALA A 157 -8.93 -3.91 4.03
C ALA A 157 -8.92 -5.36 3.53
N ASN A 158 -9.79 -5.67 2.58
CA ASN A 158 -9.82 -6.94 1.87
C ASN A 158 -8.82 -6.90 0.72
N TRP A 159 -7.98 -7.93 0.59
CA TRP A 159 -7.10 -8.14 -0.57
C TRP A 159 -7.74 -9.18 -1.51
N ILE A 160 -8.47 -8.69 -2.51
CA ILE A 160 -9.44 -9.50 -3.26
C ILE A 160 -8.79 -10.07 -4.53
N PRO A 161 -8.67 -11.40 -4.70
CA PRO A 161 -8.30 -11.99 -5.98
C PRO A 161 -9.46 -11.88 -6.99
N ASP A 162 -9.14 -11.74 -8.27
CA ASP A 162 -10.11 -11.67 -9.37
C ASP A 162 -11.02 -12.90 -9.39
N LEU A 163 -10.48 -14.08 -9.04
CA LEU A 163 -11.25 -15.32 -8.95
C LEU A 163 -12.46 -15.18 -8.02
N PHE A 164 -12.30 -14.52 -6.87
CA PHE A 164 -13.42 -14.31 -5.95
C PHE A 164 -14.52 -13.51 -6.64
N MET A 165 -14.16 -12.46 -7.37
CA MET A 165 -15.13 -11.67 -8.13
C MET A 165 -15.78 -12.53 -9.23
N LYS A 166 -15.03 -13.33 -9.99
CA LYS A 166 -15.62 -14.27 -10.97
C LYS A 166 -16.69 -15.17 -10.32
N ARG A 167 -16.37 -15.78 -9.17
CA ARG A 167 -17.31 -16.63 -8.40
C ARG A 167 -18.54 -15.85 -7.92
N VAL A 168 -18.41 -14.57 -7.55
CA VAL A 168 -19.56 -13.72 -7.21
C VAL A 168 -20.48 -13.50 -8.42
N PHE A 169 -19.91 -13.18 -9.59
CA PHE A 169 -20.67 -12.95 -10.82
C PHE A 169 -21.36 -14.23 -11.32
N GLU A 170 -20.72 -15.38 -11.18
CA GLU A 170 -21.20 -16.69 -11.64
C GLU A 170 -22.08 -17.44 -10.63
N ASP A 171 -22.35 -16.86 -9.46
CA ASP A 171 -23.08 -17.53 -8.35
C ASP A 171 -22.40 -18.80 -7.80
N GLY A 172 -21.07 -18.83 -7.92
CA GLY A 172 -20.23 -19.95 -7.53
C GLY A 172 -20.03 -20.09 -6.02
N ASN A 173 -19.42 -21.22 -5.65
CA ASN A 173 -18.93 -21.44 -4.29
C ASN A 173 -17.56 -20.79 -4.10
N TRP A 174 -17.21 -20.54 -2.85
CA TRP A 174 -15.92 -20.02 -2.42
C TRP A 174 -15.45 -20.81 -1.20
N THR A 175 -14.21 -21.28 -1.24
CA THR A 175 -13.62 -22.10 -0.18
C THR A 175 -12.61 -21.31 0.63
N LEU A 176 -12.78 -21.36 1.95
CA LEU A 176 -11.88 -20.72 2.90
C LEU A 176 -10.85 -21.73 3.41
N PHE A 177 -9.60 -21.30 3.50
CA PHE A 177 -8.45 -22.11 3.88
C PHE A 177 -7.60 -21.45 4.96
N SER A 178 -6.90 -22.28 5.74
CA SER A 178 -5.78 -21.81 6.56
C SER A 178 -4.51 -21.72 5.71
N PRO A 179 -3.78 -20.60 5.72
CA PRO A 179 -2.52 -20.44 4.98
C PRO A 179 -1.48 -21.52 5.25
N ALA A 180 -1.45 -22.07 6.48
CA ALA A 180 -0.55 -23.18 6.82
C ALA A 180 -0.74 -24.45 5.96
N ASP A 181 -1.95 -24.66 5.41
CA ASP A 181 -2.28 -25.80 4.55
C ASP A 181 -2.15 -25.45 3.04
N VAL A 182 -2.14 -24.17 2.69
CA VAL A 182 -2.07 -23.64 1.31
C VAL A 182 -1.06 -22.49 1.17
N PRO A 183 0.20 -22.67 1.62
CA PRO A 183 1.13 -21.57 1.88
C PRO A 183 1.58 -20.81 0.63
N ASP A 184 1.42 -21.40 -0.55
CA ASP A 184 1.80 -20.84 -1.85
C ASP A 184 0.74 -19.91 -2.45
N LEU A 185 -0.52 -19.95 -2.01
CA LEU A 185 -1.58 -19.13 -2.59
C LEU A 185 -1.34 -17.62 -2.46
N HIS A 186 -0.76 -17.19 -1.34
CA HIS A 186 -0.57 -15.76 -1.09
C HIS A 186 0.41 -15.13 -2.08
N ASP A 187 1.47 -15.85 -2.45
CA ASP A 187 2.51 -15.39 -3.39
C ASP A 187 2.08 -15.52 -4.87
N LEU A 188 1.04 -16.29 -5.17
CA LEU A 188 0.50 -16.46 -6.51
C LEU A 188 -0.57 -15.41 -6.82
N TYR A 189 -0.70 -15.03 -8.09
CA TYR A 189 -1.72 -14.10 -8.58
C TYR A 189 -2.13 -14.45 -10.03
N GLY A 190 -3.27 -13.91 -10.47
CA GLY A 190 -3.85 -14.14 -11.79
C GLY A 190 -4.11 -15.63 -12.04
N LYS A 191 -3.82 -16.10 -13.27
CA LYS A 191 -4.08 -17.50 -13.67
C LYS A 191 -3.39 -18.53 -12.78
N ALA A 192 -2.16 -18.25 -12.34
CA ALA A 192 -1.41 -19.19 -11.50
C ALA A 192 -2.07 -19.37 -10.12
N PHE A 193 -2.63 -18.28 -9.57
CA PHE A 193 -3.45 -18.36 -8.36
C PHE A 193 -4.73 -19.16 -8.63
N GLU A 194 -5.44 -18.88 -9.73
CA GLU A 194 -6.69 -19.55 -10.07
C GLU A 194 -6.53 -21.08 -10.16
N GLU A 195 -5.59 -21.54 -10.98
CA GLU A 195 -5.31 -22.97 -11.16
C GLU A 195 -4.94 -23.65 -9.83
N ARG A 196 -4.14 -22.96 -9.01
CA ARG A 196 -3.67 -23.51 -7.74
C ARG A 196 -4.77 -23.53 -6.68
N TYR A 197 -5.60 -22.50 -6.64
CA TYR A 197 -6.75 -22.41 -5.76
C TYR A 197 -7.77 -23.53 -6.05
N GLU A 198 -8.10 -23.73 -7.33
CA GLU A 198 -9.02 -24.78 -7.77
C GLU A 198 -8.47 -26.19 -7.48
N TYR A 199 -7.16 -26.37 -7.62
CA TYR A 199 -6.50 -27.60 -7.18
C TYR A 199 -6.72 -27.88 -5.67
N TYR A 200 -6.59 -26.85 -4.82
CA TYR A 200 -6.84 -27.00 -3.38
C TYR A 200 -8.32 -27.23 -3.08
N GLU A 201 -9.24 -26.60 -3.80
CA GLU A 201 -10.67 -26.91 -3.70
C GLU A 201 -10.94 -28.39 -4.04
N ALA A 202 -10.36 -28.94 -5.10
CA ALA A 202 -10.52 -30.37 -5.41
C ALA A 202 -10.00 -31.27 -4.28
N LEU A 203 -8.90 -30.90 -3.61
CA LEU A 203 -8.37 -31.66 -2.47
C LEU A 203 -9.29 -31.68 -1.24
N THR A 204 -10.15 -30.67 -1.05
CA THR A 204 -11.16 -30.69 0.02
C THR A 204 -12.26 -31.71 -0.27
N GLU A 205 -12.69 -31.81 -1.54
CA GLU A 205 -13.70 -32.78 -1.98
C GLU A 205 -13.23 -34.23 -1.79
N TYR A 206 -11.93 -34.50 -2.02
CA TYR A 206 -11.32 -35.80 -1.76
C TYR A 206 -10.98 -36.05 -0.28
N GLY A 207 -11.31 -35.12 0.63
CA GLY A 207 -11.03 -35.23 2.06
C GLY A 207 -9.53 -35.17 2.44
N LYS A 208 -8.67 -34.73 1.52
CA LYS A 208 -7.22 -34.61 1.75
C LYS A 208 -6.85 -33.32 2.47
N LEU A 209 -7.69 -32.30 2.39
CA LEU A 209 -7.54 -31.04 3.12
C LEU A 209 -8.70 -30.85 4.09
N LYS A 210 -8.46 -31.13 5.38
CA LYS A 210 -9.52 -31.25 6.40
C LYS A 210 -10.02 -29.91 6.92
N LEU A 211 -9.14 -28.93 7.10
CA LEU A 211 -9.48 -27.62 7.64
C LEU A 211 -9.84 -26.67 6.50
N HIS A 212 -11.11 -26.64 6.14
CA HIS A 212 -11.66 -25.71 5.16
C HIS A 212 -13.11 -25.37 5.50
N LYS A 213 -13.64 -24.31 4.88
CA LYS A 213 -15.06 -23.98 4.93
C LYS A 213 -15.52 -23.50 3.55
N THR A 214 -16.46 -24.20 2.93
CA THR A 214 -17.05 -23.76 1.66
C THR A 214 -18.34 -22.99 1.91
N ILE A 215 -18.46 -21.82 1.28
CA ILE A 215 -19.60 -20.91 1.36
C ILE A 215 -20.01 -20.42 -0.03
N LYS A 216 -21.14 -19.72 -0.13
CA LYS A 216 -21.50 -19.03 -1.37
C LYS A 216 -20.71 -17.73 -1.49
N ALA A 217 -20.11 -17.49 -2.66
CA ALA A 217 -19.33 -16.27 -2.91
C ALA A 217 -20.17 -15.00 -2.72
N LYS A 218 -21.43 -15.03 -3.20
CA LYS A 218 -22.37 -13.91 -3.02
C LYS A 218 -22.73 -13.62 -1.57
N ASP A 219 -22.75 -14.63 -0.70
CA ASP A 219 -23.06 -14.41 0.72
C ASP A 219 -21.90 -13.71 1.43
N LEU A 220 -20.65 -14.12 1.14
CA LEU A 220 -19.48 -13.41 1.63
C LEU A 220 -19.42 -11.98 1.07
N TRP A 221 -19.68 -11.80 -0.23
CA TRP A 221 -19.71 -10.48 -0.85
C TRP A 221 -20.76 -9.55 -0.24
N ARG A 222 -21.99 -10.06 -0.04
CA ARG A 222 -23.04 -9.32 0.66
C ARG A 222 -22.59 -8.90 2.05
N LYS A 223 -21.91 -9.80 2.77
CA LYS A 223 -21.37 -9.50 4.10
C LYS A 223 -20.30 -8.41 4.05
N MET A 224 -19.35 -8.48 3.10
CA MET A 224 -18.30 -7.47 2.90
C MET A 224 -18.92 -6.08 2.66
N LEU A 225 -19.87 -5.98 1.73
CA LEU A 225 -20.55 -4.72 1.42
C LEU A 225 -21.38 -4.19 2.59
N SER A 226 -22.06 -5.06 3.33
CA SER A 226 -22.85 -4.66 4.50
C SER A 226 -21.96 -4.07 5.60
N MET A 227 -20.80 -4.68 5.85
CA MET A 227 -19.84 -4.17 6.85
C MET A 227 -19.18 -2.86 6.40
N LEU A 228 -18.83 -2.74 5.11
CA LEU A 228 -18.34 -1.50 4.55
C LEU A 228 -19.38 -0.38 4.69
N PHE A 229 -20.65 -0.67 4.46
CA PHE A 229 -21.75 0.29 4.65
C PHE A 229 -21.94 0.66 6.13
N GLU A 230 -21.96 -0.31 7.05
CA GLU A 230 -22.23 -0.09 8.47
C GLU A 230 -21.06 0.61 9.20
N THR A 231 -19.82 0.28 8.83
CA THR A 231 -18.63 0.63 9.62
C THR A 231 -17.55 1.39 8.84
N GLY A 232 -17.73 1.57 7.53
CA GLY A 232 -16.69 2.08 6.63
C GLY A 232 -15.53 1.10 6.40
N HIS A 233 -15.64 -0.14 6.88
CA HIS A 233 -14.59 -1.15 6.85
C HIS A 233 -15.15 -2.58 6.66
N PRO A 234 -14.34 -3.52 6.16
CA PRO A 234 -13.02 -3.29 5.58
C PRO A 234 -13.11 -2.69 4.18
N TRP A 235 -12.06 -1.97 3.75
CA TRP A 235 -11.98 -1.47 2.38
C TRP A 235 -11.87 -2.61 1.34
N LEU A 236 -12.00 -2.25 0.06
CA LEU A 236 -11.98 -3.18 -1.06
C LEU A 236 -10.77 -2.85 -1.94
N THR A 237 -9.76 -3.71 -1.97
CA THR A 237 -8.60 -3.58 -2.86
C THR A 237 -8.38 -4.89 -3.61
N PHE A 238 -7.82 -4.82 -4.82
CA PHE A 238 -7.79 -5.95 -5.76
C PHE A 238 -6.36 -6.44 -6.00
N LYS A 239 -6.09 -7.68 -5.58
CA LYS A 239 -4.75 -8.31 -5.58
C LYS A 239 -4.14 -8.41 -6.97
N ASP A 240 -4.91 -8.97 -7.89
CA ASP A 240 -4.42 -9.35 -9.22
C ASP A 240 -4.04 -8.14 -10.08
N PRO A 241 -4.86 -7.07 -10.21
CA PRO A 241 -4.43 -5.90 -10.97
C PRO A 241 -3.23 -5.19 -10.32
N CYS A 242 -3.09 -5.21 -8.99
CA CYS A 242 -1.92 -4.66 -8.31
C CYS A 242 -0.64 -5.44 -8.64
N ASN A 243 -0.70 -6.76 -8.71
CA ASN A 243 0.45 -7.60 -9.04
C ASN A 243 0.75 -7.62 -10.54
N LEU A 244 -0.25 -7.90 -11.40
CA LEU A 244 -0.10 -8.01 -12.86
C LEU A 244 0.40 -6.73 -13.53
N ARG A 245 0.15 -5.57 -12.93
CA ARG A 245 0.59 -4.26 -13.44
C ARG A 245 1.79 -3.69 -12.70
N SER A 246 2.28 -4.38 -11.66
CA SER A 246 3.47 -3.94 -10.93
C SER A 246 4.71 -4.04 -11.83
N PRO A 247 5.52 -2.98 -11.96
CA PRO A 247 6.81 -3.07 -12.67
C PRO A 247 7.82 -3.95 -11.92
N GLN A 248 7.54 -4.33 -10.67
CA GLN A 248 8.45 -5.07 -9.79
C GLN A 248 8.13 -6.58 -9.69
N GLN A 249 7.27 -7.12 -10.56
CA GLN A 249 6.90 -8.55 -10.58
C GLN A 249 8.11 -9.50 -10.64
N HIS A 250 9.17 -9.08 -11.33
CA HIS A 250 10.38 -9.88 -11.54
C HIS A 250 11.23 -10.10 -10.27
N VAL A 251 10.97 -9.37 -9.18
CA VAL A 251 11.79 -9.38 -7.96
C VAL A 251 10.97 -9.52 -6.67
N GLY A 252 9.68 -9.82 -6.76
CA GLY A 252 8.83 -10.05 -5.60
C GLY A 252 7.34 -9.91 -5.90
N VAL A 253 6.54 -9.93 -4.83
CA VAL A 253 5.07 -9.91 -4.87
C VAL A 253 4.56 -8.72 -4.05
N VAL A 254 3.48 -8.10 -4.51
CA VAL A 254 2.74 -7.08 -3.77
C VAL A 254 1.70 -7.81 -2.88
N HIS A 255 2.02 -7.94 -1.59
CA HIS A 255 1.17 -8.65 -0.63
C HIS A 255 -0.01 -7.83 -0.10
N SER A 256 0.06 -6.50 -0.17
CA SER A 256 -0.99 -5.58 0.25
C SER A 256 -0.79 -4.19 -0.34
N SER A 257 -1.70 -3.27 0.00
CA SER A 257 -1.47 -1.84 -0.17
C SER A 257 -1.09 -1.17 1.17
N ASN A 258 -0.92 0.15 1.19
CA ASN A 258 -0.57 0.91 2.39
C ASN A 258 -1.81 1.33 3.19
N LEU A 259 -1.63 2.15 4.22
CA LEU A 259 -2.72 2.74 5.02
C LEU A 259 -3.79 3.45 4.18
N CYS A 260 -3.41 4.08 3.06
CA CYS A 260 -4.32 4.93 2.27
C CYS A 260 -4.73 4.30 0.93
N THR A 261 -4.39 3.02 0.69
CA THR A 261 -4.80 2.20 -0.47
C THR A 261 -4.25 2.62 -1.84
N GLU A 262 -3.27 3.53 -1.92
CA GLU A 262 -2.72 4.06 -3.17
C GLU A 262 -1.37 3.46 -3.58
N ILE A 263 -0.70 2.72 -2.69
CA ILE A 263 0.66 2.19 -2.90
C ILE A 263 0.65 0.69 -3.09
N THR A 264 1.36 0.21 -4.11
CA THR A 264 1.45 -1.21 -4.47
C THR A 264 2.91 -1.61 -4.66
N LEU A 265 3.63 -1.78 -3.55
CA LEU A 265 5.06 -2.10 -3.54
C LEU A 265 5.27 -3.49 -2.94
N ASN A 266 6.32 -4.17 -3.42
CA ASN A 266 6.67 -5.49 -2.91
C ASN A 266 7.14 -5.43 -1.46
N THR A 267 6.86 -6.48 -0.70
CA THR A 267 7.35 -6.68 0.66
C THR A 267 7.87 -8.10 0.80
N ASN A 268 8.81 -8.33 1.70
CA ASN A 268 9.23 -9.68 2.10
C ASN A 268 9.91 -9.60 3.48
N LYS A 269 10.50 -10.71 3.93
CA LYS A 269 11.19 -10.81 5.21
C LYS A 269 12.26 -9.72 5.44
N ASP A 270 12.97 -9.32 4.38
CA ASP A 270 14.10 -8.39 4.44
C ASP A 270 13.76 -7.01 3.83
N GLU A 271 12.53 -6.80 3.39
CA GLU A 271 12.08 -5.59 2.68
C GLU A 271 10.74 -5.08 3.23
N ILE A 272 10.81 -3.94 3.92
CA ILE A 272 9.65 -3.11 4.28
C ILE A 272 9.55 -2.01 3.22
N ALA A 273 8.47 -1.97 2.46
CA ALA A 273 8.33 -0.95 1.43
C ALA A 273 8.11 0.43 2.06
N VAL A 274 8.63 1.46 1.40
CA VAL A 274 8.61 2.85 1.88
C VAL A 274 7.98 3.73 0.83
N CYS A 275 7.10 4.63 1.27
CA CYS A 275 6.40 5.54 0.39
C CYS A 275 6.95 6.98 0.51
N ASN A 276 7.57 7.46 -0.57
CA ASN A 276 8.09 8.82 -0.71
C ASN A 276 7.10 9.64 -1.54
N LEU A 277 6.36 10.57 -0.91
CA LEU A 277 5.18 11.21 -1.50
C LEU A 277 5.32 12.70 -1.77
N GLY A 278 4.58 13.17 -2.78
CA GLY A 278 4.30 14.57 -3.04
C GLY A 278 3.18 14.75 -4.04
N SER A 279 2.69 15.97 -4.23
CA SER A 279 1.54 16.23 -5.10
C SER A 279 1.69 17.49 -5.94
N VAL A 280 1.39 17.36 -7.23
CA VAL A 280 1.29 18.49 -8.16
C VAL A 280 -0.04 19.21 -7.95
N ASN A 281 0.00 20.54 -7.83
CA ASN A 281 -1.21 21.34 -7.70
C ASN A 281 -1.79 21.65 -9.09
N LEU A 282 -2.85 20.98 -9.50
CA LEU A 282 -3.42 21.17 -10.84
C LEU A 282 -3.95 22.59 -11.08
N VAL A 283 -4.43 23.27 -10.04
CA VAL A 283 -4.96 24.64 -10.14
C VAL A 283 -3.92 25.59 -10.73
N ASN A 284 -2.68 25.48 -10.26
CA ASN A 284 -1.56 26.30 -10.73
C ASN A 284 -1.09 25.97 -12.16
N HIS A 285 -1.65 24.93 -12.77
CA HIS A 285 -1.33 24.49 -14.12
C HIS A 285 -2.49 24.70 -15.08
N ILE A 286 -3.58 25.36 -14.66
CA ILE A 286 -4.65 25.79 -15.56
C ILE A 286 -4.45 27.26 -15.94
N VAL A 287 -4.35 27.53 -17.24
CA VAL A 287 -4.21 28.86 -17.83
C VAL A 287 -5.29 29.02 -18.89
N ASP A 288 -6.07 30.10 -18.82
CA ASP A 288 -7.17 30.39 -19.76
C ASP A 288 -8.12 29.20 -20.00
N GLY A 289 -8.42 28.45 -18.92
CA GLY A 289 -9.29 27.27 -18.97
C GLY A 289 -8.67 26.05 -19.67
N LYS A 290 -7.34 25.96 -19.76
CA LYS A 290 -6.62 24.81 -20.34
C LYS A 290 -5.42 24.41 -19.49
N LEU A 291 -5.02 23.13 -19.58
CA LEU A 291 -3.82 22.63 -18.92
C LEU A 291 -2.55 23.14 -19.61
N ASP A 292 -1.68 23.84 -18.87
CA ASP A 292 -0.35 24.24 -19.33
C ASP A 292 0.63 23.05 -19.23
N THR A 293 0.64 22.25 -20.30
CA THR A 293 1.50 21.08 -20.45
C THR A 293 2.99 21.40 -20.28
N ALA A 294 3.45 22.57 -20.74
CA ALA A 294 4.85 22.95 -20.65
C ALA A 294 5.26 23.26 -19.20
N LYS A 295 4.37 23.90 -18.43
CA LYS A 295 4.58 24.10 -16.99
C LYS A 295 4.54 22.78 -16.23
N VAL A 296 3.60 21.88 -16.54
CA VAL A 296 3.54 20.54 -15.92
C VAL A 296 4.86 19.81 -16.11
N ALA A 297 5.44 19.82 -17.32
CA ALA A 297 6.73 19.18 -17.60
C ALA A 297 7.86 19.67 -16.68
N ARG A 298 7.96 21.00 -16.47
CA ARG A 298 8.97 21.59 -15.60
C ARG A 298 8.74 21.21 -14.13
N THR A 299 7.52 21.37 -13.66
CA THR A 299 7.10 21.03 -12.29
C THR A 299 7.39 19.57 -11.96
N VAL A 300 6.91 18.65 -12.81
CA VAL A 300 7.07 17.20 -12.62
C VAL A 300 8.54 16.79 -12.61
N LYS A 301 9.37 17.35 -13.51
CA LYS A 301 10.81 17.05 -13.56
C LYS A 301 11.52 17.39 -12.25
N THR A 302 11.24 18.56 -11.68
CA THR A 302 11.81 18.99 -10.40
C THR A 302 11.20 18.20 -9.24
N ALA A 303 9.89 17.91 -9.25
CA ALA A 303 9.22 17.12 -8.23
C ALA A 303 9.78 15.69 -8.12
N VAL A 304 9.97 15.00 -9.25
CA VAL A 304 10.59 13.66 -9.29
C VAL A 304 11.99 13.69 -8.70
N ARG A 305 12.79 14.73 -8.99
CA ARG A 305 14.11 14.91 -8.38
C ARG A 305 14.03 15.10 -6.87
N MET A 306 13.11 15.93 -6.40
CA MET A 306 12.91 16.15 -4.96
C MET A 306 12.52 14.83 -4.25
N LEU A 307 11.67 14.01 -4.87
CA LEU A 307 11.26 12.71 -4.33
C LEU A 307 12.42 11.69 -4.35
N ASP A 308 13.25 11.67 -5.39
CA ASP A 308 14.43 10.80 -5.41
C ASP A 308 15.45 11.21 -4.34
N ASN A 309 15.65 12.52 -4.12
CA ASN A 309 16.51 13.02 -3.04
C ASN A 309 15.99 12.62 -1.66
N VAL A 310 14.67 12.52 -1.46
CA VAL A 310 14.10 12.04 -0.19
C VAL A 310 14.65 10.67 0.17
N ILE A 311 14.79 9.75 -0.80
CA ILE A 311 15.24 8.38 -0.57
C ILE A 311 16.63 8.35 0.08
N ASP A 312 17.56 9.18 -0.41
CA ASP A 312 18.95 9.22 0.06
C ASP A 312 19.11 9.97 1.38
N ILE A 313 18.23 10.94 1.66
CA ILE A 313 18.31 11.81 2.84
C ILE A 313 17.53 11.24 4.03
N ASN A 314 16.51 10.41 3.77
CA ASN A 314 15.61 9.88 4.78
C ASN A 314 16.36 9.09 5.86
N TYR A 315 16.03 9.36 7.13
CA TYR A 315 16.48 8.53 8.25
C TYR A 315 15.58 7.30 8.40
N TYR A 316 16.12 6.10 8.21
CA TYR A 316 15.38 4.85 8.39
C TYR A 316 15.57 4.32 9.82
N SER A 317 14.45 4.07 10.51
CA SER A 317 14.45 3.50 11.86
C SER A 317 14.63 1.98 11.87
N VAL A 318 14.31 1.32 10.75
CA VAL A 318 14.40 -0.14 10.58
C VAL A 318 15.20 -0.44 9.30
N PRO A 319 16.16 -1.39 9.34
CA PRO A 319 17.10 -1.62 8.23
C PRO A 319 16.42 -2.19 6.97
N GLN A 320 15.32 -2.93 7.12
CA GLN A 320 14.57 -3.50 5.99
C GLN A 320 13.92 -2.41 5.13
N ALA A 321 13.54 -1.28 5.75
CA ALA A 321 12.99 -0.12 5.05
C ALA A 321 14.08 0.59 4.22
N GLU A 322 15.28 0.76 4.79
CA GLU A 322 16.43 1.29 4.07
C GLU A 322 16.83 0.39 2.90
N ASN A 323 16.89 -0.92 3.13
CA ASN A 323 17.20 -1.92 2.12
C ASN A 323 16.25 -1.81 0.92
N SER A 324 14.94 -1.86 1.16
CA SER A 324 13.91 -1.74 0.13
C SER A 324 14.00 -0.42 -0.64
N ASN A 325 14.02 0.72 0.06
CA ASN A 325 13.95 2.03 -0.58
C ASN A 325 15.21 2.31 -1.42
N LEU A 326 16.39 1.92 -0.94
CA LEU A 326 17.64 2.08 -1.71
C LEU A 326 17.75 1.10 -2.88
N LYS A 327 17.16 -0.10 -2.76
CA LYS A 327 17.21 -1.13 -3.80
C LYS A 327 16.26 -0.84 -4.96
N HIS A 328 15.05 -0.36 -4.67
CA HIS A 328 13.99 -0.22 -5.67
C HIS A 328 13.67 1.24 -6.03
N ARG A 329 14.05 2.19 -5.16
CA ARG A 329 13.83 3.64 -5.30
C ARG A 329 12.40 4.05 -5.75
N PRO A 330 11.33 3.53 -5.12
CA PRO A 330 9.97 3.91 -5.50
C PRO A 330 9.64 5.34 -5.05
N VAL A 331 8.89 6.07 -5.87
CA VAL A 331 8.35 7.40 -5.53
C VAL A 331 6.88 7.46 -5.90
N GLY A 332 6.07 8.16 -5.11
CA GLY A 332 4.65 8.37 -5.37
C GLY A 332 4.36 9.85 -5.61
N MET A 333 4.13 10.22 -6.87
CA MET A 333 3.76 11.57 -7.24
C MET A 333 2.26 11.61 -7.56
N GLY A 334 1.49 12.25 -6.69
CA GLY A 334 0.06 12.45 -6.87
C GLY A 334 -0.29 13.82 -7.46
N ILE A 335 -1.58 14.12 -7.44
CA ILE A 335 -2.15 15.42 -7.80
C ILE A 335 -3.07 15.92 -6.69
N MET A 336 -3.28 17.23 -6.64
CA MET A 336 -4.31 17.86 -5.82
C MET A 336 -5.00 18.98 -6.60
N GLY A 337 -6.15 19.43 -6.11
CA GLY A 337 -6.92 20.51 -6.74
C GLY A 337 -7.60 20.10 -8.05
N PHE A 338 -7.88 18.81 -8.25
CA PHE A 338 -8.56 18.33 -9.46
C PHE A 338 -9.95 18.97 -9.65
N GLN A 339 -10.76 19.00 -8.59
CA GLN A 339 -12.09 19.64 -8.63
C GLN A 339 -11.99 21.14 -8.97
N ASP A 340 -11.01 21.84 -8.40
CA ASP A 340 -10.81 23.27 -8.66
C ASP A 340 -10.32 23.51 -10.09
N ALA A 341 -9.48 22.62 -10.63
CA ALA A 341 -9.08 22.64 -12.03
C ALA A 341 -10.28 22.40 -12.96
N LEU A 342 -11.26 21.58 -12.58
CA LEU A 342 -12.51 21.44 -13.33
C LEU A 342 -13.33 22.74 -13.30
N TYR A 343 -13.40 23.43 -12.16
CA TYR A 343 -14.10 24.72 -12.06
C TYR A 343 -13.50 25.78 -12.99
N LEU A 344 -12.17 25.89 -13.06
CA LEU A 344 -11.48 26.82 -13.95
C LEU A 344 -11.74 26.55 -15.44
N GLN A 345 -12.13 25.32 -15.78
CA GLN A 345 -12.46 24.89 -17.14
C GLN A 345 -13.97 24.89 -17.41
N HIS A 346 -14.79 25.22 -16.40
CA HIS A 346 -16.25 25.12 -16.43
C HIS A 346 -16.76 23.70 -16.74
N ILE A 347 -16.06 22.69 -16.23
CA ILE A 347 -16.41 21.28 -16.42
C ILE A 347 -17.13 20.76 -15.16
N ALA A 348 -18.33 20.20 -15.34
CA ALA A 348 -19.03 19.50 -14.26
C ALA A 348 -18.38 18.13 -14.02
N TYR A 349 -18.18 17.74 -12.76
CA TYR A 349 -17.49 16.49 -12.45
C TYR A 349 -18.22 15.24 -12.99
N GLY A 350 -19.55 15.23 -12.91
CA GLY A 350 -20.37 14.15 -13.48
C GLY A 350 -20.58 14.25 -15.00
N SER A 351 -19.52 14.56 -15.78
CA SER A 351 -19.61 14.70 -17.24
C SER A 351 -18.48 13.98 -17.96
N ASP A 352 -18.72 13.60 -19.23
CA ASP A 352 -17.71 12.98 -20.09
C ASP A 352 -16.46 13.86 -20.28
N ALA A 353 -16.66 15.19 -20.27
CA ALA A 353 -15.55 16.14 -20.33
C ALA A 353 -14.62 16.03 -19.10
N ALA A 354 -15.16 15.74 -17.91
CA ALA A 354 -14.34 15.51 -16.72
C ALA A 354 -13.56 14.19 -16.81
N VAL A 355 -14.17 13.15 -17.38
CA VAL A 355 -13.50 11.86 -17.62
C VAL A 355 -12.35 12.04 -18.62
N GLN A 356 -12.59 12.73 -19.73
CA GLN A 356 -11.55 13.02 -20.71
C GLN A 356 -10.42 13.87 -20.12
N PHE A 357 -10.75 14.88 -19.31
CA PHE A 357 -9.75 15.70 -18.64
C PHE A 357 -8.94 14.88 -17.62
N ALA A 358 -9.58 14.00 -16.85
CA ALA A 358 -8.89 13.10 -15.92
C ALA A 358 -7.88 12.19 -16.64
N ASP A 359 -8.29 11.62 -17.78
CA ASP A 359 -7.43 10.76 -18.61
C ASP A 359 -6.22 11.53 -19.15
N THR A 360 -6.47 12.60 -19.93
CA THR A 360 -5.39 13.36 -20.57
C THR A 360 -4.47 14.06 -19.57
N SER A 361 -5.00 14.59 -18.46
CA SER A 361 -4.15 15.22 -17.44
C SER A 361 -3.22 14.21 -16.75
N MET A 362 -3.69 13.00 -16.48
CA MET A 362 -2.85 11.94 -15.94
C MET A 362 -1.87 11.37 -16.96
N GLU A 363 -2.25 11.25 -18.22
CA GLU A 363 -1.33 10.86 -19.30
C GLU A 363 -0.14 11.82 -19.38
N VAL A 364 -0.41 13.13 -19.37
CA VAL A 364 0.63 14.18 -19.41
C VAL A 364 1.56 14.08 -18.20
N ILE A 365 1.01 13.96 -16.99
CA ILE A 365 1.81 13.85 -15.76
C ILE A 365 2.64 12.56 -15.76
N SER A 366 2.03 11.44 -16.16
CA SER A 366 2.68 10.14 -16.28
C SER A 366 3.85 10.18 -17.27
N TYR A 367 3.63 10.72 -18.46
CA TYR A 367 4.66 10.86 -19.49
C TYR A 367 5.87 11.63 -18.96
N TYR A 368 5.66 12.79 -18.35
CA TYR A 368 6.77 13.61 -17.84
C TYR A 368 7.43 13.00 -16.60
N ALA A 369 6.70 12.26 -15.76
CA ALA A 369 7.27 11.56 -14.62
C ALA A 369 8.22 10.44 -15.09
N ILE A 370 7.77 9.65 -16.07
CA ILE A 370 8.54 8.59 -16.69
C ILE A 370 9.76 9.17 -17.41
N GLN A 371 9.58 10.24 -18.19
CA GLN A 371 10.67 10.93 -18.88
C GLN A 371 11.70 11.48 -17.90
N ALA A 372 11.26 12.12 -16.81
CA ALA A 372 12.14 12.63 -15.77
C ALA A 372 12.98 11.48 -15.18
N SER A 373 12.34 10.40 -14.72
CA SER A 373 13.03 9.22 -14.18
C SER A 373 14.07 8.66 -15.17
N SER A 374 13.72 8.60 -16.46
CA SER A 374 14.62 8.12 -17.53
C SER A 374 15.83 9.04 -17.74
N SER A 375 15.64 10.36 -17.64
CA SER A 375 16.71 11.34 -17.82
C SER A 375 17.75 11.35 -16.68
N TRP A 376 17.36 10.84 -15.52
CA TRP A 376 18.16 10.87 -14.30
C TRP A 376 18.82 9.55 -13.95
N VAL A 377 18.70 8.51 -14.79
CA VAL A 377 19.31 7.19 -14.54
C VAL A 377 20.82 7.37 -14.33
N ARG A 378 21.19 7.56 -13.06
CA ARG A 378 22.53 7.31 -12.56
C ARG A 378 22.62 5.80 -12.59
N CYS A 379 23.16 5.25 -13.68
CA CYS A 379 23.74 3.91 -13.65
C CYS A 379 24.94 3.95 -12.69
N GLY A 380 24.65 3.97 -11.38
CA GLY A 380 25.56 3.48 -10.37
C GLY A 380 25.52 1.95 -10.37
N PRO A 381 26.57 1.28 -9.87
CA PRO A 381 26.72 -0.17 -9.93
C PRO A 381 25.83 -0.89 -8.89
N ARG A 382 24.51 -0.72 -8.94
CA ARG A 382 23.56 -1.41 -8.03
C ARG A 382 22.45 -2.14 -8.78
N ALA A 383 22.02 -3.25 -8.19
CA ALA A 383 21.66 -4.50 -8.86
C ALA A 383 20.32 -4.56 -9.63
N SER A 384 19.41 -3.60 -9.46
CA SER A 384 18.04 -3.67 -9.99
C SER A 384 17.80 -2.87 -11.28
N CYS A 385 18.76 -2.07 -11.75
CA CYS A 385 18.65 -1.39 -13.06
C CYS A 385 18.84 -2.35 -14.25
N ARG A 386 19.23 -3.60 -14.03
CA ARG A 386 19.28 -4.61 -15.10
C ARG A 386 17.88 -5.16 -15.31
N SER A 387 17.28 -4.79 -16.45
CA SER A 387 16.00 -5.26 -16.97
C SER A 387 14.81 -5.08 -16.02
N ILE A 388 14.46 -3.82 -15.73
CA ILE A 388 13.07 -3.49 -15.38
C ILE A 388 12.22 -3.83 -16.61
N PRO A 389 11.05 -4.48 -16.48
CA PRO A 389 10.11 -4.74 -17.57
C PRO A 389 9.43 -3.45 -18.08
N ARG A 390 10.23 -2.47 -18.47
CA ARG A 390 9.91 -1.42 -19.44
C ARG A 390 10.58 -1.70 -20.80
N SER A 391 11.28 -2.83 -20.93
CA SER A 391 11.81 -3.33 -22.19
C SER A 391 10.75 -4.14 -22.93
N ALA A 392 9.89 -3.44 -23.64
CA ALA A 392 9.19 -3.94 -24.82
C ALA A 392 9.42 -2.93 -25.95
#